data_AF-A0A101ITF8-F1
#
_entry.id   AF-A0A101ITF8-F1
#
_cell.length_a   1.000
_cell.length_b   1.000
_cell.length_c   1.000
_cell.angle_alpha   90.00
_cell.angle_beta   90.00
_cell.angle_gamma   90.00
#
_symmetry.space_group_name_H-M   'P 1'
#
loop_
_entity.id
_entity.type
_entity.pdbx_description
1 polymer ?
#
loop_
_entity_poly.entity_id
_entity_poly.type
_entity_poly.pdbx_seq_one_letter_code
_entity_poly.pdbx_strand_id
1 'polypeptide(L)'
;MQAKTVILCEGVHDQIFFSILLEQKGIRYQLVHNKDLTESRERTPESNKVRDFIGRRGRGVQILIKDEDGWKNCIDNFVILYEDMNPKYRLVLCLDDDQKTRERLKRAASERFRKDILLQQSEFSFQTKDAIKHQVFFIPGSLERQVKEITGNNSDLKGDEGRRILTSFINQCQKEEIPWFFELESLLSN
;
A
#
# COMPACT_ATOMS: atom_id res chain seq x y z
N MET A 1 12.06 -1.20 -18.96
CA MET A 1 12.00 -2.06 -17.75
C MET A 1 10.83 -1.56 -16.92
N GLN A 2 9.87 -2.41 -16.60
CA GLN A 2 8.77 -2.07 -15.68
C GLN A 2 9.38 -1.78 -14.29
N ALA A 3 9.02 -0.65 -13.69
CA ALA A 3 9.45 -0.33 -12.34
C ALA A 3 8.83 -1.35 -11.37
N LYS A 4 9.59 -1.79 -10.37
CA LYS A 4 9.04 -2.72 -9.37
C LYS A 4 8.19 -1.93 -8.38
N THR A 5 7.05 -2.48 -7.99
CA THR A 5 6.15 -1.78 -7.04
C THR A 5 6.41 -2.23 -5.61
N VAL A 6 6.50 -1.26 -4.71
CA VAL A 6 6.40 -1.46 -3.26
C VAL A 6 5.04 -0.93 -2.82
N ILE A 7 4.23 -1.80 -2.24
CA ILE A 7 2.91 -1.51 -1.70
C ILE A 7 3.05 -1.40 -0.19
N LEU A 8 2.67 -0.27 0.38
CA LEU A 8 2.58 -0.05 1.82
C LEU A 8 1.12 -0.06 2.23
N CYS A 9 0.76 -0.88 3.21
CA CYS A 9 -0.60 -0.95 3.73
C CYS A 9 -0.61 -0.90 5.28
N GLU A 10 -1.67 -0.34 5.84
CA GLU A 10 -1.75 -0.01 7.27
C GLU A 10 -1.91 -1.22 8.17
N GLY A 11 -2.71 -2.19 7.75
CA GLY A 11 -3.21 -3.25 8.61
C GLY A 11 -2.98 -4.67 8.09
N VAL A 12 -3.31 -5.62 8.96
CA VAL A 12 -3.29 -7.05 8.63
C VAL A 12 -4.40 -7.41 7.62
N HIS A 13 -5.56 -6.76 7.67
CA HIS A 13 -6.64 -7.02 6.71
C HIS A 13 -6.24 -6.58 5.30
N ASP A 14 -5.68 -5.38 5.18
CA ASP A 14 -5.15 -4.88 3.90
C ASP A 14 -4.06 -5.80 3.36
N GLN A 15 -3.14 -6.24 4.24
CA GLN A 15 -2.09 -7.16 3.85
C GLN A 15 -2.65 -8.46 3.27
N ILE A 16 -3.68 -9.04 3.89
CA ILE A 16 -4.32 -10.26 3.40
C ILE A 16 -5.03 -9.98 2.07
N PHE A 17 -5.76 -8.87 1.97
CA PHE A 17 -6.46 -8.44 0.76
C PHE A 17 -5.50 -8.27 -0.42
N PHE A 18 -4.41 -7.50 -0.26
CA PHE A 18 -3.41 -7.33 -1.30
C PHE A 18 -2.72 -8.64 -1.64
N SER A 19 -2.45 -9.51 -0.67
CA SER A 19 -1.88 -10.84 -0.94
C SER A 19 -2.77 -11.65 -1.88
N ILE A 20 -4.09 -11.72 -1.61
CA ILE A 20 -5.04 -12.41 -2.49
C ILE A 20 -5.08 -11.76 -3.87
N LEU A 21 -5.14 -10.43 -3.93
CA LEU A 21 -5.24 -9.69 -5.20
C LEU A 21 -4.00 -9.92 -6.08
N LEU A 22 -2.81 -9.91 -5.49
CA LEU A 22 -1.55 -10.17 -6.20
C LEU A 22 -1.49 -11.62 -6.69
N GLU A 23 -1.89 -12.59 -5.87
CA GLU A 23 -1.94 -14.00 -6.25
C GLU A 23 -2.91 -14.27 -7.40
N GLN A 24 -4.12 -13.69 -7.35
CA GLN A 24 -5.11 -13.82 -8.42
C GLN A 24 -4.61 -13.24 -9.75
N LYS A 25 -3.77 -12.19 -9.69
CA LYS A 25 -3.11 -11.60 -10.87
C LYS A 25 -1.84 -12.35 -11.30
N GLY A 26 -1.45 -13.42 -10.60
CA GLY A 26 -0.21 -14.16 -10.87
C GLY A 26 1.07 -13.35 -10.58
N ILE A 27 0.97 -12.28 -9.79
CA ILE A 27 2.08 -11.40 -9.45
C ILE A 27 2.84 -11.99 -8.27
N ARG A 28 4.13 -12.27 -8.48
CA ARG A 28 5.02 -12.68 -7.38
C ARG A 28 5.30 -11.49 -6.47
N TYR A 29 5.11 -11.68 -5.17
CA TYR A 29 5.41 -10.67 -4.17
C TYR A 29 6.21 -11.23 -2.99
N GLN A 30 6.85 -10.34 -2.24
CA GLN A 30 7.51 -10.62 -0.97
C GLN A 30 6.81 -9.80 0.11
N LEU A 31 6.29 -10.47 1.14
CA LEU A 31 5.77 -9.83 2.33
C LEU A 31 6.92 -9.44 3.26
N VAL A 32 6.86 -8.22 3.79
CA VAL A 32 7.84 -7.67 4.73
C VAL A 32 7.07 -7.03 5.87
N HIS A 33 7.39 -7.39 7.11
CA HIS A 33 6.83 -6.73 8.28
C HIS A 33 7.69 -5.51 8.64
N ASN A 34 7.06 -4.40 9.01
CA ASN A 34 7.80 -3.17 9.36
C ASN A 34 8.86 -3.41 10.46
N LYS A 35 8.57 -4.27 11.47
CA LYS A 35 9.57 -4.67 12.47
C LYS A 35 10.84 -5.29 11.88
N ASP A 36 10.72 -6.04 10.78
CA ASP A 36 11.86 -6.70 10.14
C ASP A 36 12.77 -5.69 9.41
N LEU A 37 12.25 -4.49 9.13
CA LEU A 37 13.03 -3.38 8.58
C LEU A 37 13.95 -2.74 9.64
N THR A 38 13.72 -2.99 10.93
CA THR A 38 14.44 -2.33 12.03
C THR A 38 15.70 -3.08 12.51
N GLU A 39 15.82 -4.38 12.24
CA GLU A 39 16.82 -5.29 12.85
C GLU A 39 18.25 -5.27 12.24
N SER A 40 18.61 -4.28 11.43
CA SER A 40 20.03 -4.07 11.12
C SER A 40 20.76 -3.54 12.36
N ARG A 41 21.61 -4.39 12.97
CA ARG A 41 22.52 -4.08 14.10
C ARG A 41 23.58 -3.03 13.78
N GLU A 42 23.60 -2.45 12.58
CA GLU A 42 24.48 -1.33 12.24
C GLU A 42 23.66 -0.03 12.21
N ARG A 43 24.05 0.88 13.11
CA ARG A 43 23.50 2.23 13.24
C ARG A 43 23.57 2.95 11.90
N THR A 44 22.46 2.94 11.19
CA THR A 44 22.19 3.88 10.11
C THR A 44 20.84 4.52 10.37
N PRO A 45 20.63 5.79 9.96
CA PRO A 45 19.32 6.43 10.03
C PRO A 45 18.24 5.52 9.43
N GLU A 46 17.00 5.55 9.94
CA GLU A 46 15.94 4.57 9.61
C GLU A 46 15.79 4.33 8.08
N SER A 47 16.05 5.36 7.28
CA SER A 47 16.04 5.33 5.82
C SER A 47 17.00 4.32 5.17
N ASN A 48 18.21 4.16 5.71
CA ASN A 48 19.20 3.27 5.14
C ASN A 48 18.83 1.79 5.33
N LYS A 49 18.05 1.45 6.37
CA LYS A 49 17.69 0.06 6.68
C LYS A 49 16.63 -0.49 5.74
N VAL A 50 15.57 0.27 5.48
CA VAL A 50 14.50 -0.13 4.55
C VAL A 50 15.05 -0.25 3.13
N ARG A 51 15.88 0.71 2.72
CA ARG A 51 16.52 0.73 1.39
C ARG A 51 17.44 -0.47 1.17
N ASP A 52 18.31 -0.78 2.14
CA ASP A 52 19.23 -1.92 2.06
C ASP A 52 18.48 -3.26 2.06
N PHE A 53 17.38 -3.36 2.81
CA PHE A 53 16.54 -4.55 2.85
C PHE A 53 15.88 -4.83 1.49
N ILE A 54 15.24 -3.81 0.89
CA ILE A 54 14.58 -3.89 -0.42
C ILE A 54 15.59 -4.17 -1.54
N GLY A 55 16.74 -3.48 -1.50
CA GLY A 55 17.80 -3.59 -2.52
C GLY A 55 18.50 -4.96 -2.56
N ARG A 56 18.61 -5.66 -1.42
CA ARG A 56 19.31 -6.96 -1.33
C ARG A 56 18.45 -8.16 -1.74
N ARG A 57 17.12 -8.11 -1.55
CA ARG A 57 16.23 -9.29 -1.75
C ARG A 57 15.32 -9.23 -2.98
N GLY A 58 15.06 -8.05 -3.56
CA GLY A 58 13.97 -7.87 -4.53
C GLY A 58 14.33 -7.96 -6.02
N ARG A 59 15.05 -8.97 -6.51
CA ARG A 59 15.20 -9.16 -7.98
C ARG A 59 13.93 -9.78 -8.59
N GLY A 60 12.99 -8.93 -9.04
CA GLY A 60 11.88 -9.32 -9.94
C GLY A 60 10.53 -9.57 -9.27
N VAL A 61 10.30 -9.01 -8.07
CA VAL A 61 9.15 -9.32 -7.20
C VAL A 61 8.60 -8.01 -6.63
N GLN A 62 7.27 -7.87 -6.53
CA GLN A 62 6.63 -6.73 -5.84
C GLN A 62 6.82 -6.87 -4.32
N ILE A 63 6.92 -5.77 -3.58
CA ILE A 63 7.12 -5.83 -2.13
C ILE A 63 5.85 -5.34 -1.46
N LEU A 64 5.27 -6.16 -0.57
CA LEU A 64 4.15 -5.77 0.26
C LEU A 64 4.68 -5.51 1.67
N ILE A 65 4.60 -4.27 2.13
CA ILE A 65 5.04 -3.86 3.47
C ILE A 65 3.79 -3.68 4.32
N LYS A 66 3.70 -4.49 5.37
CA LYS A 66 2.68 -4.33 6.42
C LYS A 66 3.25 -3.46 7.53
N ASP A 67 2.60 -2.34 7.83
CA ASP A 67 2.87 -1.62 9.07
C ASP A 67 2.19 -2.33 10.25
N GLU A 68 2.92 -2.57 11.34
CA GLU A 68 2.36 -3.24 12.52
C GLU A 68 1.82 -2.24 13.56
N ASP A 69 2.17 -0.95 13.42
CA ASP A 69 1.77 0.13 14.35
C ASP A 69 0.66 1.04 13.77
N GLY A 70 0.05 0.63 12.65
CA GLY A 70 -1.07 1.31 12.00
C GLY A 70 -0.67 2.51 11.12
N TRP A 71 -1.68 3.33 10.77
CA TRP A 71 -1.60 4.38 9.76
C TRP A 71 -0.51 5.45 9.94
N LYS A 72 -0.10 5.75 11.19
CA LYS A 72 0.89 6.81 11.48
C LYS A 72 2.26 6.47 10.90
N ASN A 73 2.74 5.26 11.19
CA ASN A 73 4.05 4.81 10.71
C ASN A 73 4.01 4.49 9.21
N CYS A 74 2.83 4.13 8.67
CA CYS A 74 2.69 3.81 7.25
C CYS A 74 2.99 5.02 6.35
N ILE A 75 2.44 6.19 6.69
CA ILE A 75 2.71 7.46 5.98
C ILE A 75 4.19 7.86 6.14
N ASP A 76 4.74 7.78 7.35
CA ASP A 76 6.13 8.18 7.60
C ASP A 76 7.13 7.26 6.87
N ASN A 77 6.87 5.95 6.85
CA ASN A 77 7.62 4.96 6.08
C ASN A 77 7.56 5.26 4.57
N PHE A 78 6.39 5.63 4.04
CA PHE A 78 6.27 6.05 2.64
C PHE A 78 7.11 7.29 2.35
N VAL A 79 7.12 8.30 3.23
CA VAL A 79 7.95 9.50 3.08
C VAL A 79 9.43 9.16 3.07
N ILE A 80 9.87 8.36 4.04
CA ILE A 80 11.27 7.92 4.16
C ILE A 80 11.70 7.17 2.90
N LEU A 81 10.86 6.23 2.45
CA LEU A 81 11.11 5.49 1.20
C LEU A 81 11.15 6.43 -0.01
N TYR A 82 10.23 7.38 -0.09
CA TYR A 82 10.16 8.31 -1.21
C TYR A 82 11.43 9.17 -1.32
N GLU A 83 11.93 9.69 -0.22
CA GLU A 83 13.14 10.54 -0.22
C GLU A 83 14.42 9.76 -0.54
N ASP A 84 14.50 8.49 -0.12
CA ASP A 84 15.75 7.73 -0.12
C ASP A 84 15.80 6.57 -1.13
N MET A 85 14.70 6.27 -1.85
CA MET A 85 14.67 5.10 -2.74
C MET A 85 15.37 5.30 -4.08
N ASN A 86 15.87 4.16 -4.57
CA ASN A 86 16.37 4.02 -5.93
C ASN A 86 15.25 4.26 -6.96
N PRO A 87 15.50 5.00 -8.05
CA PRO A 87 14.49 5.33 -9.06
C PRO A 87 13.87 4.13 -9.81
N LYS A 88 14.27 2.91 -9.47
CA LYS A 88 13.76 1.65 -10.04
C LYS A 88 12.48 1.14 -9.38
N TYR A 89 12.08 1.71 -8.25
CA TYR A 89 10.91 1.28 -7.50
C TYR A 89 9.83 2.35 -7.48
N ARG A 90 8.62 1.97 -7.86
CA ARG A 90 7.41 2.77 -7.69
C ARG A 90 6.83 2.45 -6.31
N LEU A 91 6.40 3.49 -5.59
CA LEU A 91 5.73 3.34 -4.31
C LEU A 91 4.22 3.46 -4.52
N VAL A 92 3.47 2.61 -3.84
CA VAL A 92 2.02 2.69 -3.73
C VAL A 92 1.70 2.64 -2.23
N LEU A 93 1.18 3.74 -1.70
CA LEU A 93 0.69 3.81 -0.32
C LEU A 93 -0.82 3.62 -0.35
N CYS A 94 -1.32 2.61 0.35
CA CYS A 94 -2.74 2.32 0.47
C CYS A 94 -3.20 2.59 1.90
N LEU A 95 -4.21 3.46 2.02
CA LEU A 95 -4.71 3.97 3.28
C LEU A 95 -6.23 3.86 3.35
N ASP A 96 -6.76 3.85 4.57
CA ASP A 96 -8.18 4.04 4.81
C ASP A 96 -8.58 5.49 4.55
N ASP A 97 -9.76 5.72 3.97
CA ASP A 97 -10.29 7.05 3.72
C ASP A 97 -11.02 7.63 4.94
N ASP A 98 -10.23 8.11 5.90
CA ASP A 98 -10.72 8.88 7.04
C ASP A 98 -10.04 10.26 7.16
N GLN A 99 -10.70 11.17 7.88
CA GLN A 99 -10.25 12.55 8.04
C GLN A 99 -8.86 12.65 8.68
N LYS A 100 -8.55 11.82 9.69
CA LYS A 100 -7.27 11.89 10.40
C LYS A 100 -6.13 11.45 9.48
N THR A 101 -6.36 10.41 8.70
CA THR A 101 -5.39 9.87 7.73
C THR A 101 -5.11 10.89 6.63
N ARG A 102 -6.14 11.54 6.07
CA ARG A 102 -5.99 12.65 5.11
C ARG A 102 -5.22 13.84 5.68
N GLU A 103 -5.56 14.27 6.90
CA GLU A 103 -4.89 15.40 7.56
C GLU A 103 -3.40 15.12 7.82
N ARG A 104 -3.06 13.89 8.23
CA ARG A 104 -1.67 13.49 8.42
C ARG A 104 -0.92 13.45 7.10
N LEU A 105 -1.50 12.84 6.06
CA LEU A 105 -0.87 12.80 4.74
C LEU A 105 -0.60 14.23 4.25
N LYS A 106 -1.56 15.14 4.40
CA LYS A 106 -1.39 16.56 4.05
C LYS A 106 -0.27 17.23 4.83
N ARG A 107 -0.16 16.94 6.14
CA ARG A 107 0.92 17.46 6.99
C ARG A 107 2.28 16.92 6.56
N ALA A 108 2.41 15.59 6.42
CA ALA A 108 3.63 14.94 5.96
C ALA A 108 4.05 15.44 4.56
N ALA A 109 3.08 15.55 3.64
CA ALA A 109 3.24 16.20 2.34
C ALA A 109 3.81 17.61 2.45
N SER A 110 3.26 18.45 3.33
CA SER A 110 3.70 19.84 3.46
C SER A 110 5.09 19.99 4.10
N GLU A 111 5.42 19.12 5.05
CA GLU A 111 6.66 19.20 5.84
C GLU A 111 7.86 18.56 5.13
N ARG A 112 7.63 17.44 4.44
CA ARG A 112 8.70 16.57 3.92
C ARG A 112 8.76 16.55 2.39
N PHE A 113 7.59 16.59 1.73
CA PHE A 113 7.55 16.64 0.28
C PHE A 113 7.71 18.09 -0.18
N ARG A 114 8.89 18.44 -0.69
CA ARG A 114 9.17 19.78 -1.23
C ARG A 114 8.14 20.13 -2.31
N LYS A 115 7.20 21.02 -1.95
CA LYS A 115 6.22 21.77 -2.76
C LYS A 115 5.84 21.11 -4.10
N ASP A 116 4.63 20.53 -4.11
CA ASP A 116 3.86 20.09 -5.28
C ASP A 116 3.92 18.62 -5.68
N ILE A 117 4.03 17.70 -4.72
CA ILE A 117 4.21 16.30 -5.11
C ILE A 117 2.88 15.59 -5.40
N LEU A 118 1.84 15.65 -4.55
CA LEU A 118 0.61 14.87 -4.77
C LEU A 118 -0.44 15.61 -5.62
N LEU A 119 -0.54 15.25 -6.90
CA LEU A 119 -1.62 15.61 -7.82
C LEU A 119 -2.78 14.63 -7.69
N GLN A 120 -3.96 15.13 -7.36
CA GLN A 120 -5.18 14.31 -7.38
C GLN A 120 -5.42 13.76 -8.79
N GLN A 121 -5.58 12.44 -8.91
CA GLN A 121 -5.91 11.76 -10.16
C GLN A 121 -7.39 11.37 -10.21
N SER A 122 -7.95 10.99 -9.06
CA SER A 122 -9.35 10.63 -8.90
C SER A 122 -9.83 10.99 -7.49
N GLU A 123 -11.05 10.60 -7.14
CA GLU A 123 -11.53 10.67 -5.75
C GLU A 123 -10.76 9.73 -4.80
N PHE A 124 -10.21 8.63 -5.32
CA PHE A 124 -9.51 7.59 -4.55
C PHE A 124 -7.99 7.74 -4.57
N SER A 125 -7.41 8.49 -5.50
CA SER A 125 -5.95 8.47 -5.66
C SER A 125 -5.27 9.80 -5.97
N PHE A 126 -4.02 9.87 -5.52
CA PHE A 126 -3.09 10.98 -5.71
C PHE A 126 -1.77 10.43 -6.26
N GLN A 127 -1.12 11.19 -7.12
CA GLN A 127 0.12 10.80 -7.78
C GLN A 127 1.19 11.85 -7.60
N THR A 128 2.42 11.39 -7.42
CA THR A 128 3.63 12.23 -7.37
C THR A 128 4.00 12.81 -8.74
N LYS A 129 4.53 14.05 -8.80
CA LYS A 129 4.94 14.71 -10.07
C LYS A 129 6.24 14.18 -10.68
N ASP A 130 7.03 13.41 -9.95
CA ASP A 130 8.30 12.88 -10.47
C ASP A 130 8.08 11.85 -11.59
N ALA A 131 9.18 11.48 -12.25
CA ALA A 131 9.15 10.59 -13.41
C ALA A 131 8.68 9.16 -13.07
N ILE A 132 8.80 8.72 -11.81
CA ILE A 132 8.44 7.37 -11.36
C ILE A 132 6.96 7.28 -11.00
N LYS A 133 6.33 8.41 -10.66
CA LYS A 133 4.89 8.53 -10.41
C LYS A 133 4.42 7.56 -9.32
N HIS A 134 5.01 7.68 -8.14
CA HIS A 134 4.51 7.08 -6.91
C HIS A 134 3.04 7.47 -6.67
N GLN A 135 2.27 6.57 -6.07
CA GLN A 135 0.83 6.73 -5.85
C GLN A 135 0.48 6.67 -4.36
N VAL A 136 -0.50 7.47 -3.95
CA VAL A 136 -1.27 7.27 -2.72
C VAL A 136 -2.70 6.92 -3.13
N PHE A 137 -3.24 5.86 -2.57
CA PHE A 137 -4.57 5.33 -2.85
C PHE A 137 -5.37 5.20 -1.55
N PHE A 138 -6.64 5.58 -1.59
CA PHE A 138 -7.56 5.56 -0.47
C PHE A 138 -8.67 4.53 -0.71
N ILE A 139 -8.83 3.59 0.22
CA ILE A 139 -9.97 2.67 0.25
C ILE A 139 -11.15 3.42 0.88
N PRO A 140 -12.32 3.51 0.22
CA PRO A 140 -13.45 4.29 0.74
C PRO A 140 -13.90 3.84 2.15
N GLY A 141 -13.76 4.73 3.13
CA GLY A 141 -13.92 4.41 4.54
C GLY A 141 -12.81 3.50 5.04
N SER A 142 -13.01 2.19 4.93
CA SER A 142 -11.99 1.17 5.22
C SER A 142 -12.28 -0.12 4.46
N LEU A 143 -11.30 -1.02 4.36
CA LEU A 143 -11.51 -2.32 3.74
C LEU A 143 -12.63 -3.11 4.42
N GLU A 144 -12.66 -3.15 5.75
CA GLU A 144 -13.69 -3.88 6.51
C GLU A 144 -15.08 -3.30 6.26
N ARG A 145 -15.17 -1.98 6.15
CA ARG A 145 -16.42 -1.31 5.82
C ARG A 145 -16.89 -1.68 4.42
N GLN A 146 -16.00 -1.66 3.44
CA GLN A 146 -16.33 -2.05 2.06
C GLN A 146 -16.78 -3.51 1.98
N VAL A 147 -16.10 -4.43 2.67
CA VAL A 147 -16.50 -5.85 2.74
C VAL A 147 -17.90 -5.98 3.35
N LYS A 148 -18.17 -5.29 4.46
CA LYS A 148 -19.50 -5.29 5.08
C LYS A 148 -20.58 -4.75 4.15
N GLU A 149 -20.33 -3.64 3.48
CA GLU A 149 -21.31 -2.99 2.61
C GLU A 149 -21.65 -3.85 1.38
N ILE A 150 -20.66 -4.52 0.80
CA ILE A 150 -20.81 -5.30 -0.44
C ILE A 150 -21.27 -6.74 -0.18
N THR A 151 -20.72 -7.41 0.83
CA THR A 151 -21.02 -8.83 1.10
C THR A 151 -21.98 -9.03 2.27
N GLY A 152 -22.32 -7.99 3.03
CA GLY A 152 -23.10 -8.07 4.27
C GLY A 152 -22.36 -8.71 5.45
N ASN A 153 -21.05 -9.02 5.32
CA ASN A 153 -20.30 -9.80 6.31
C ASN A 153 -19.54 -8.88 7.28
N ASN A 154 -19.62 -9.17 8.58
CA ASN A 154 -18.92 -8.43 9.65
C ASN A 154 -17.81 -9.26 10.33
N SER A 155 -17.45 -10.41 9.76
CA SER A 155 -16.46 -11.31 10.36
C SER A 155 -15.05 -10.70 10.37
N ASP A 156 -14.25 -11.12 11.33
CA ASP A 156 -12.81 -10.83 11.38
C ASP A 156 -12.15 -11.32 10.09
N LEU A 157 -11.44 -10.44 9.38
CA LEU A 157 -10.89 -10.72 8.03
C LEU A 157 -9.53 -11.42 8.11
N LYS A 158 -9.32 -12.24 9.14
CA LYS A 158 -8.07 -12.97 9.42
C LYS A 158 -8.24 -14.48 9.23
N GLY A 159 -7.10 -15.15 9.06
CA GLY A 159 -7.04 -16.59 8.88
C GLY A 159 -7.72 -17.07 7.60
N ASP A 160 -7.99 -18.37 7.52
CA ASP A 160 -8.55 -19.00 6.32
C ASP A 160 -9.95 -18.49 5.98
N GLU A 161 -10.79 -18.26 6.99
CA GLU A 161 -12.14 -17.74 6.79
C GLU A 161 -12.12 -16.29 6.30
N GLY A 162 -11.29 -15.43 6.92
CA GLY A 162 -11.10 -14.06 6.43
C GLY A 162 -10.59 -14.02 4.99
N ARG A 163 -9.64 -14.90 4.65
CA ARG A 163 -9.14 -15.04 3.28
C ARG A 163 -10.23 -15.47 2.30
N ARG A 164 -11.11 -16.40 2.69
CA ARG A 164 -12.25 -16.84 1.88
C ARG A 164 -13.24 -15.69 1.65
N ILE A 165 -13.57 -14.93 2.69
CA ILE A 165 -14.46 -13.76 2.60
C ILE A 165 -13.86 -12.71 1.67
N LEU A 166 -12.59 -12.36 1.85
CA LEU A 166 -11.89 -11.38 1.01
C LEU A 166 -11.79 -11.84 -0.45
N THR A 167 -11.59 -13.14 -0.69
CA THR A 167 -11.60 -13.70 -2.05
C THR A 167 -12.99 -13.54 -2.69
N SER A 168 -14.06 -13.83 -1.96
CA SER A 168 -15.43 -13.64 -2.44
C SER A 168 -15.74 -12.16 -2.71
N PHE A 169 -15.31 -11.29 -1.80
CA PHE A 169 -15.43 -9.85 -1.93
C PHE A 169 -14.74 -9.33 -3.19
N ILE A 170 -13.47 -9.71 -3.42
CA ILE A 170 -12.73 -9.33 -4.63
C ILE A 170 -13.47 -9.78 -5.89
N ASN A 171 -13.92 -11.03 -5.95
CA ASN A 171 -14.64 -11.56 -7.10
C ASN A 171 -15.96 -10.81 -7.33
N GLN A 172 -16.65 -10.41 -6.26
CA GLN A 172 -17.86 -9.60 -6.35
C GLN A 172 -17.55 -8.18 -6.87
N CYS A 173 -16.49 -7.54 -6.35
CA CYS A 173 -16.03 -6.24 -6.85
C CYS A 173 -15.71 -6.25 -8.34
N GLN A 174 -15.06 -7.31 -8.82
CA GLN A 174 -14.76 -7.52 -10.24
C GLN A 174 -16.04 -7.68 -11.07
N LYS A 175 -17.00 -8.47 -10.59
CA LYS A 175 -18.26 -8.74 -11.28
C LYS A 175 -19.17 -7.51 -11.34
N GLU A 176 -19.21 -6.73 -10.27
CA GLU A 176 -20.06 -5.54 -10.14
C GLU A 176 -19.40 -4.24 -10.60
N GLU A 177 -18.15 -4.33 -11.08
CA GLU A 177 -17.40 -3.18 -11.59
C GLU A 177 -17.24 -2.05 -10.57
N ILE A 178 -16.91 -2.41 -9.33
CA ILE A 178 -16.78 -1.45 -8.22
C ILE A 178 -15.67 -0.43 -8.55
N PRO A 179 -15.98 0.88 -8.64
CA PRO A 179 -15.08 1.87 -9.24
C PRO A 179 -13.69 1.97 -8.60
N TRP A 180 -13.63 2.12 -7.27
CA TRP A 180 -12.36 2.24 -6.55
C TRP A 180 -11.51 0.97 -6.70
N PHE A 181 -12.15 -0.19 -6.73
CA PHE A 181 -11.46 -1.47 -6.84
C PHE A 181 -10.81 -1.62 -8.22
N PHE A 182 -11.52 -1.26 -9.29
CA PHE A 182 -10.96 -1.26 -10.65
C PHE A 182 -9.79 -0.29 -10.81
N GLU A 183 -9.87 0.88 -10.19
CA GLU A 183 -8.74 1.81 -10.17
C GLU A 183 -7.52 1.19 -9.47
N LEU A 184 -7.73 0.56 -8.31
CA LEU A 184 -6.66 -0.15 -7.59
C LEU A 184 -6.05 -1.28 -8.43
N GLU A 185 -6.88 -2.10 -9.08
CA GLU A 185 -6.40 -3.18 -9.95
C GLU A 185 -5.54 -2.67 -11.10
N SER A 186 -5.95 -1.55 -11.71
CA SER A 186 -5.18 -0.89 -12.77
C SER A 186 -3.83 -0.39 -12.25
N LEU A 187 -3.78 0.14 -11.03
CA LEU A 187 -2.53 0.61 -10.41
C LEU A 187 -1.52 -0.52 -10.18
N LEU A 188 -1.99 -1.74 -9.88
CA LEU A 188 -1.15 -2.91 -9.58
C LEU A 188 -0.71 -3.69 -10.83
N SER A 189 -1.42 -3.52 -11.93
CA SER A 189 -1.15 -4.23 -13.20
C SER A 189 -0.12 -3.51 -14.09
N ASN A 190 0.20 -2.25 -13.75
CA ASN A 190 1.11 -1.35 -14.49
C ASN A 190 2.54 -1.31 -13.93
#